data_AF-A0A955VSB8-F1
#
_entry.id   AF-A0A955VSB8-F1
#
_cell.length_a   1.000
_cell.length_b   1.000
_cell.length_c   1.000
_cell.angle_alpha   90.00
_cell.angle_beta   90.00
_cell.angle_gamma   90.00
#
_symmetry.space_group_name_H-M   'P 1'
#
loop_
_entity.id
_entity.type
_entity.pdbx_description
1 polymer ?
#
loop_
_entity_poly.entity_id
_entity_poly.type
_entity_poly.pdbx_seq_one_letter_code
_entity_poly.pdbx_strand_id
1 'polypeptide(L)'
;MISPYNFVPPPETIVLPAWADHASHDIPFEDGISGHFDVEVTARTDIFVGDGDSDGFSRDPDGRYAIPGTSLRGMLRSVIEIAGFGRIAPFNNQRYGFRDLQNRREYGNHMAAIVRGEPTPLVNAGWLVRDGERWAIEPCHFAKAEYGMLEGLARNIGVKGFRPNEKQSAVEKYKAFGDLAFQTYDCPVVLTLAGGQTVGGVKRISGYGVAGRGQPQRGRLVFTGQPQDRRAGETRKKHHDFLFFGEAGEPITVSPQQREDFEFIHRADRAQHRDTVEPNEEWGFWLKQWPRVGRVPVFFLLKPDGGLRAFGLAMMFKLAYDQTTGDAVEGAQAGLAGASRTAGVRHWPDLAEAMFGYVRG
;
A
#
# COMPACT_ATOMS: atom_id res chain seq x y z
N MET A 1 -8.14 14.92 -16.40
CA MET A 1 -7.29 14.42 -15.30
C MET A 1 -7.87 15.03 -14.03
N ILE A 2 -8.79 14.33 -13.35
CA ILE A 2 -9.34 14.81 -12.08
C ILE A 2 -8.68 13.92 -11.05
N SER A 3 -7.58 14.40 -10.45
CA SER A 3 -7.03 13.77 -9.25
C SER A 3 -8.12 13.87 -8.17
N PRO A 4 -8.55 12.78 -7.54
CA PRO A 4 -9.54 12.82 -6.46
C PRO A 4 -9.03 13.53 -5.19
N TYR A 5 -7.75 13.97 -5.20
CA TYR A 5 -7.11 14.73 -4.15
C TYR A 5 -6.58 16.04 -4.72
N ASN A 6 -7.11 17.16 -4.21
CA ASN A 6 -6.53 18.48 -4.38
C ASN A 6 -5.33 18.58 -3.42
N PHE A 7 -4.18 18.09 -3.85
CA PHE A 7 -2.95 18.31 -3.09
C PHE A 7 -2.60 19.80 -3.16
N VAL A 8 -2.32 20.40 -2.00
CA VAL A 8 -1.68 21.71 -1.95
C VAL A 8 -0.27 21.51 -2.52
N PRO A 9 0.11 22.21 -3.60
CA PRO A 9 1.44 22.08 -4.14
C PRO A 9 2.47 22.52 -3.09
N PRO A 10 3.67 21.94 -3.08
CA PRO A 10 4.77 22.47 -2.28
C PRO A 10 5.02 23.94 -2.65
N PRO A 11 5.56 24.73 -1.72
CA PRO A 11 5.86 26.13 -2.01
C PRO A 11 6.85 26.22 -3.17
N GLU A 12 6.69 27.22 -4.04
CA GLU A 12 7.57 27.48 -5.19
C GLU A 12 8.93 28.07 -4.80
N THR A 13 9.14 28.40 -3.53
CA THR A 13 10.40 28.91 -2.99
C THR A 13 10.49 28.50 -1.54
N ILE A 14 11.68 28.16 -1.05
CA ILE A 14 11.92 27.92 0.38
C ILE A 14 12.78 29.07 0.91
N VAL A 15 12.36 29.70 2.00
CA VAL A 15 13.17 30.74 2.64
C VAL A 15 14.29 30.07 3.42
N LEU A 16 15.52 30.26 2.94
CA LEU A 16 16.75 29.76 3.53
C LEU A 16 17.57 30.97 4.03
N PRO A 17 17.46 31.34 5.32
CA PRO A 17 18.20 32.49 5.85
C PRO A 17 19.72 32.25 5.76
N ALA A 18 20.47 33.28 5.39
CA ALA A 18 21.93 33.19 5.29
C ALA A 18 22.63 32.94 6.64
N TRP A 19 21.93 33.17 7.76
CA TRP A 19 22.42 32.94 9.13
C TRP A 19 21.99 31.58 9.71
N ALA A 20 21.24 30.77 8.95
CA ALA A 20 20.56 29.59 9.48
C ALA A 20 21.52 28.51 10.02
N ASP A 21 22.74 28.42 9.49
CA ASP A 21 23.78 27.50 9.96
C ASP A 21 24.49 27.98 11.24
N HIS A 22 24.40 29.28 11.55
CA HIS A 22 24.89 29.85 12.80
C HIS A 22 23.87 29.74 13.94
N ALA A 23 22.59 29.48 13.63
CA ALA A 23 21.53 29.39 14.63
C ALA A 23 21.74 28.15 15.52
N SER A 24 22.17 28.39 16.77
CA SER A 24 22.23 27.39 17.83
C SER A 24 21.14 27.64 18.85
N HIS A 25 20.44 26.57 19.24
CA HIS A 25 19.46 26.61 20.34
C HIS A 25 20.10 26.37 21.71
N ASP A 26 21.40 26.02 21.73
CA ASP A 26 22.16 25.78 22.95
C ASP A 26 23.05 26.97 23.33
N ILE A 27 23.50 27.75 22.34
CA ILE A 27 24.47 28.84 22.53
C ILE A 27 23.92 30.11 21.86
N PRO A 28 23.61 31.18 22.63
CA PRO A 28 23.17 32.44 22.06
C PRO A 28 24.30 33.16 21.30
N PHE A 29 23.94 34.03 20.36
CA PHE A 29 24.89 34.90 19.66
C PHE A 29 25.57 35.87 20.63
N GLU A 30 26.88 36.09 20.47
CA GLU A 30 27.67 37.01 21.30
C GLU A 30 27.15 38.45 21.25
N ASP A 31 26.73 38.89 20.06
CA ASP A 31 26.13 40.19 19.78
C ASP A 31 24.59 40.17 19.78
N GLY A 32 24.00 39.06 20.26
CA GLY A 32 22.55 38.88 20.30
C GLY A 32 21.86 39.74 21.36
N ILE A 33 20.63 40.17 21.06
CA ILE A 33 19.76 40.83 22.05
C ILE A 33 18.90 39.76 22.72
N SER A 34 18.90 39.74 24.06
CA SER A 34 17.97 38.93 24.84
C SER A 34 16.93 39.81 25.51
N GLY A 35 15.71 39.28 25.67
CA GLY A 35 14.60 40.00 26.28
C GLY A 35 13.38 39.10 26.47
N HIS A 36 12.37 39.65 27.14
CA HIS A 36 11.06 39.03 27.25
C HIS A 36 10.00 40.06 26.84
N PHE A 37 8.87 39.56 26.35
CA PHE A 37 7.69 40.37 26.08
C PHE A 37 6.52 39.71 26.79
N ASP A 38 5.80 40.50 27.58
CA ASP A 38 4.55 40.06 28.19
C ASP A 38 3.42 40.21 27.18
N VAL A 39 2.64 39.15 26.99
CA VAL A 39 1.52 39.13 26.05
C VAL A 39 0.26 38.73 26.79
N GLU A 40 -0.78 39.54 26.68
CA GLU A 40 -2.12 39.20 27.11
C GLU A 40 -2.91 38.60 25.93
N VAL A 41 -3.40 37.37 26.10
CA VAL A 41 -4.14 36.65 25.05
C VAL A 41 -5.61 36.56 25.45
N THR A 42 -6.48 37.21 24.68
CA THR A 42 -7.94 37.13 24.86
C THR A 42 -8.56 36.15 23.89
N ALA A 43 -9.23 35.13 24.40
CA ALA A 43 -10.03 34.20 23.61
C ALA A 43 -11.22 34.93 22.97
N ARG A 44 -11.28 34.99 21.63
CA ARG A 44 -12.43 35.54 20.89
C ARG A 44 -13.55 34.52 20.67
N THR A 45 -13.20 33.24 20.75
CA THR A 45 -14.07 32.07 20.68
C THR A 45 -13.58 31.06 21.71
N ASP A 46 -14.40 30.07 22.03
CA ASP A 46 -14.00 28.98 22.93
C ASP A 46 -12.70 28.31 22.43
N ILE A 47 -11.76 28.10 23.34
CA ILE A 47 -10.45 27.49 23.07
C ILE A 47 -10.44 26.10 23.71
N PHE A 48 -10.04 25.11 22.91
CA PHE A 48 -9.92 23.72 23.35
C PHE A 48 -8.46 23.27 23.22
N VAL A 49 -7.73 23.25 24.34
CA VAL A 49 -6.34 22.74 24.40
C VAL A 49 -6.30 21.48 25.25
N GLY A 50 -5.99 20.35 24.63
CA GLY A 50 -5.88 19.06 25.32
C GLY A 50 -4.62 18.95 26.19
N ASP A 51 -4.67 18.11 27.21
CA ASP A 51 -3.52 17.75 28.06
C ASP A 51 -2.72 16.55 27.55
N GLY A 52 -3.20 15.88 26.49
CA GLY A 52 -2.56 14.69 25.91
C GLY A 52 -3.26 13.38 26.28
N ASP A 53 -4.18 13.40 27.24
CA ASP A 53 -5.10 12.30 27.54
C ASP A 53 -6.41 12.45 26.76
N SER A 54 -7.15 11.35 26.59
CA SER A 54 -8.28 11.27 25.66
C SER A 54 -9.46 12.20 25.98
N ASP A 55 -9.53 12.77 27.19
CA ASP A 55 -10.72 13.46 27.69
C ASP A 55 -10.43 14.70 28.57
N GLY A 56 -9.19 15.24 28.59
CA GLY A 56 -8.77 16.34 29.46
C GLY A 56 -8.43 17.66 28.75
N PHE A 57 -8.64 18.79 29.44
CA PHE A 57 -8.09 20.10 29.03
C PHE A 57 -6.82 20.38 29.81
N SER A 58 -5.84 20.99 29.15
CA SER A 58 -4.58 21.40 29.75
C SER A 58 -4.79 22.31 30.97
N ARG A 59 -4.10 21.98 32.06
CA ARG A 59 -4.11 22.71 33.33
C ARG A 59 -2.70 22.98 33.82
N ASP A 60 -2.54 24.08 34.56
CA ASP A 60 -1.31 24.39 35.30
C ASP A 60 -1.17 23.50 36.56
N PRO A 61 -0.02 23.53 37.26
CA PRO A 61 0.17 22.78 38.51
C PRO A 61 -0.83 23.12 39.63
N ASP A 62 -1.50 24.28 39.55
CA ASP A 62 -2.54 24.72 40.49
C ASP A 62 -3.95 24.25 40.07
N GLY A 63 -4.07 23.52 38.96
CA GLY A 63 -5.31 22.96 38.45
C GLY A 63 -6.17 23.93 37.63
N ARG A 64 -5.66 25.13 37.28
CA ARG A 64 -6.36 26.10 36.43
C ARG A 64 -6.13 25.77 34.96
N TYR A 65 -7.13 26.01 34.10
CA TYR A 65 -6.96 25.84 32.66
C TYR A 65 -5.85 26.75 32.13
N ALA A 66 -4.96 26.18 31.33
CA ALA A 66 -3.79 26.87 30.83
C ALA A 66 -3.44 26.40 29.41
N ILE A 67 -2.89 27.31 28.60
CA ILE A 67 -2.29 26.96 27.32
C ILE A 67 -0.81 26.66 27.56
N PRO A 68 -0.32 25.43 27.32
CA PRO A 68 1.09 25.11 27.47
C PRO A 68 1.96 25.98 26.55
N GLY A 69 3.14 26.36 27.05
CA GLY A 69 4.14 27.07 26.22
C GLY A 69 4.57 26.26 24.99
N THR A 70 4.54 24.93 25.08
CA THR A 70 4.76 24.01 23.96
C THR A 70 3.68 24.12 22.89
N SER A 71 2.41 24.28 23.26
CA SER A 71 1.29 24.49 22.33
C SER A 71 1.40 25.83 21.61
N LEU A 72 1.75 26.90 22.34
CA LEU A 72 2.00 28.22 21.74
C LEU A 72 3.19 28.18 20.77
N ARG A 73 4.30 27.54 21.17
CA ARG A 73 5.46 27.35 20.30
C ARG A 73 5.10 26.56 19.04
N GLY A 74 4.34 25.48 19.17
CA GLY A 74 3.89 24.68 18.03
C GLY A 74 2.98 25.48 17.08
N MET A 75 2.01 26.22 17.62
CA MET A 75 1.15 27.10 16.84
C MET A 75 1.96 28.15 16.07
N LEU A 76 2.88 28.86 16.74
CA LEU A 76 3.74 29.86 16.09
C LEU A 76 4.62 29.22 15.02
N ARG A 77 5.22 28.05 15.31
CA ARG A 77 6.01 27.30 14.34
C ARG A 77 5.20 27.02 13.07
N SER A 78 3.99 26.48 13.19
CA SER A 78 3.14 26.17 12.03
C SER A 78 2.79 27.41 11.20
N VAL A 79 2.54 28.56 11.84
CA VAL A 79 2.29 29.82 11.13
C VAL A 79 3.55 30.28 10.37
N ILE A 80 4.73 30.16 10.99
CA ILE A 80 6.00 30.53 10.35
C ILE A 80 6.39 29.54 9.23
N GLU A 81 6.10 28.25 9.37
CA GLU A 81 6.28 27.25 8.30
C GLU A 81 5.45 27.63 7.06
N ILE A 82 4.21 28.08 7.24
CA ILE A 82 3.35 28.52 6.14
C ILE A 82 3.84 29.86 5.56
N ALA A 83 4.04 30.87 6.41
CA ALA A 83 4.37 32.23 5.99
C ALA A 83 5.79 32.34 5.40
N GLY A 84 6.72 31.54 5.91
CA GLY A 84 8.11 31.45 5.47
C GLY A 84 8.35 30.42 4.37
N PHE A 85 7.30 29.80 3.83
CA PHE A 85 7.41 28.77 2.80
C PHE A 85 8.38 27.64 3.20
N GLY A 86 8.23 27.16 4.44
CA GLY A 86 9.02 26.08 5.02
C GLY A 86 8.93 24.78 4.22
N ARG A 87 9.89 23.90 4.45
CA ARG A 87 9.92 22.58 3.80
C ARG A 87 8.73 21.75 4.25
N ILE A 88 8.30 20.83 3.37
CA ILE A 88 7.30 19.83 3.74
C ILE A 88 8.03 18.79 4.58
N ALA A 89 7.95 18.91 5.90
CA ALA A 89 8.48 17.95 6.86
C ALA A 89 7.75 18.10 8.21
N PRO A 90 7.54 17.01 8.97
CA PRO A 90 7.80 15.62 8.62
C PRO A 90 6.71 15.03 7.71
N PHE A 91 7.06 14.00 6.92
CA PHE A 91 6.10 13.22 6.14
C PHE A 91 6.43 11.73 6.23
N ASN A 92 5.41 10.88 6.04
CA ASN A 92 5.59 9.44 5.96
C ASN A 92 6.10 9.06 4.57
N ASN A 93 7.28 8.45 4.49
CA ASN A 93 7.92 8.08 3.24
C ASN A 93 7.48 6.69 2.75
N GLN A 94 6.45 6.62 1.91
CA GLN A 94 5.84 5.34 1.50
C GLN A 94 5.41 5.33 0.03
N ARG A 95 5.29 4.13 -0.56
CA ARG A 95 4.74 3.92 -1.91
C ARG A 95 3.27 3.57 -1.83
N TYR A 96 2.40 4.51 -2.19
CA TYR A 96 0.96 4.27 -2.18
C TYR A 96 0.54 3.24 -3.25
N GLY A 97 -0.44 2.43 -2.89
CA GLY A 97 -1.05 1.46 -3.80
C GLY A 97 -2.12 2.08 -4.67
N PHE A 98 -2.03 1.93 -5.98
CA PHE A 98 -3.05 2.39 -6.92
C PHE A 98 -3.63 1.23 -7.73
N ARG A 99 -4.91 1.36 -8.09
CA ARG A 99 -5.61 0.45 -8.99
C ARG A 99 -6.67 1.22 -9.77
N ASP A 100 -6.34 1.52 -11.02
CA ASP A 100 -7.26 2.19 -11.93
C ASP A 100 -7.60 1.27 -13.11
N LEU A 101 -8.75 0.62 -13.03
CA LEU A 101 -9.22 -0.31 -14.08
C LEU A 101 -9.62 0.41 -15.38
N GLN A 102 -9.82 1.73 -15.34
CA GLN A 102 -10.18 2.54 -16.50
C GLN A 102 -8.93 3.08 -17.22
N ASN A 103 -7.81 3.19 -16.51
CA ASN A 103 -6.56 3.66 -17.08
C ASN A 103 -5.70 2.51 -17.62
N ARG A 104 -5.78 2.32 -18.94
CA ARG A 104 -5.04 1.27 -19.64
C ARG A 104 -3.53 1.47 -19.57
N ARG A 105 -3.04 2.71 -19.66
CA ARG A 105 -1.61 3.01 -19.69
C ARG A 105 -0.96 2.78 -18.34
N GLU A 106 -1.54 3.35 -17.29
CA GLU A 106 -0.93 3.38 -15.95
C GLU A 106 -1.18 2.08 -15.18
N TYR A 107 -2.19 1.28 -15.54
CA TYR A 107 -2.52 0.06 -14.79
C TYR A 107 -2.85 -1.13 -15.71
N GLY A 108 -3.81 -0.98 -16.63
CA GLY A 108 -4.33 -2.11 -17.41
C GLY A 108 -3.26 -2.90 -18.19
N ASN A 109 -2.34 -2.20 -18.84
CA ASN A 109 -1.24 -2.80 -19.62
C ASN A 109 -0.19 -3.51 -18.76
N HIS A 110 -0.14 -3.24 -17.45
CA HIS A 110 0.71 -3.99 -16.54
C HIS A 110 0.09 -5.33 -16.11
N MET A 111 -1.24 -5.42 -16.12
CA MET A 111 -1.96 -6.61 -15.66
C MET A 111 -2.32 -7.56 -16.79
N ALA A 112 -2.56 -7.04 -17.99
CA ALA A 112 -2.93 -7.85 -19.15
C ALA A 112 -2.39 -7.25 -20.46
N ALA A 113 -2.08 -8.15 -21.40
CA ALA A 113 -1.76 -7.81 -22.79
C ALA A 113 -2.82 -8.40 -23.73
N ILE A 114 -2.93 -7.88 -24.94
CA ILE A 114 -3.76 -8.50 -25.98
C ILE A 114 -2.89 -9.49 -26.75
N VAL A 115 -3.26 -10.76 -26.72
CA VAL A 115 -2.59 -11.83 -27.47
C VAL A 115 -3.65 -12.48 -28.35
N ARG A 116 -3.43 -12.50 -29.67
CA ARG A 116 -4.38 -13.08 -30.65
C ARG A 116 -5.82 -12.53 -30.52
N GLY A 117 -5.95 -11.25 -30.20
CA GLY A 117 -7.26 -10.59 -30.03
C GLY A 117 -7.92 -10.79 -28.66
N GLU A 118 -7.32 -11.57 -27.76
CA GLU A 118 -7.88 -11.86 -26.43
C GLU A 118 -7.06 -11.22 -25.30
N PRO A 119 -7.72 -10.68 -24.25
CA PRO A 119 -7.05 -10.23 -23.03
C PRO A 119 -6.38 -11.41 -22.31
N THR A 120 -5.06 -11.40 -22.31
CA THR A 120 -4.20 -12.38 -21.66
C THR A 120 -3.60 -11.77 -20.39
N PRO A 121 -3.79 -12.39 -19.20
CA PRO A 121 -3.17 -11.89 -17.98
C PRO A 121 -1.65 -11.99 -18.07
N LEU A 122 -0.95 -10.96 -17.59
CA LEU A 122 0.51 -10.93 -17.44
C LEU A 122 0.97 -11.46 -16.08
N VAL A 123 0.05 -11.60 -15.12
CA VAL A 123 0.36 -12.15 -13.80
C VAL A 123 0.70 -13.64 -13.84
N ASN A 124 1.60 -14.03 -12.95
CA ASN A 124 1.88 -15.41 -12.55
C ASN A 124 1.14 -15.68 -11.23
N ALA A 125 1.12 -16.95 -10.81
CA ALA A 125 0.53 -17.41 -9.56
C ALA A 125 1.57 -18.16 -8.74
N GLY A 126 1.46 -18.09 -7.43
CA GLY A 126 2.35 -18.81 -6.53
C GLY A 126 1.89 -18.80 -5.09
N TRP A 127 2.69 -19.44 -4.25
CA TRP A 127 2.50 -19.55 -2.82
C TRP A 127 3.55 -18.69 -2.11
N LEU A 128 3.11 -17.63 -1.45
CA LEU A 128 3.93 -16.86 -0.55
C LEU A 128 4.20 -17.70 0.71
N VAL A 129 5.47 -17.98 0.92
CA VAL A 129 6.01 -18.72 2.07
C VAL A 129 6.95 -17.81 2.86
N ARG A 130 7.13 -18.14 4.14
CA ARG A 130 8.04 -17.40 5.02
C ARG A 130 8.90 -18.35 5.83
N ASP A 131 10.15 -17.94 6.01
CA ASP A 131 11.08 -18.53 6.97
C ASP A 131 11.62 -17.40 7.85
N GLY A 132 11.13 -17.33 9.09
CA GLY A 132 11.30 -16.16 9.95
C GLY A 132 10.76 -14.88 9.28
N GLU A 133 11.65 -13.91 9.06
CA GLU A 133 11.33 -12.64 8.39
C GLU A 133 11.49 -12.68 6.86
N ARG A 134 12.11 -13.74 6.33
CA ARG A 134 12.38 -13.87 4.89
C ARG A 134 11.16 -14.42 4.19
N TRP A 135 10.74 -13.73 3.13
CA TRP A 135 9.61 -14.14 2.30
C TRP A 135 10.10 -14.61 0.94
N ALA A 136 9.44 -15.64 0.41
CA ALA A 136 9.65 -16.13 -0.94
C ALA A 136 8.31 -16.53 -1.57
N ILE A 137 8.24 -16.52 -2.90
CA ILE A 137 7.08 -17.00 -3.65
C ILE A 137 7.49 -18.27 -4.38
N GLU A 138 6.85 -19.38 -4.05
CA GLU A 138 6.95 -20.65 -4.77
C GLU A 138 5.96 -20.62 -5.94
N PRO A 139 6.40 -20.47 -7.20
CA PRO A 139 5.45 -20.29 -8.29
C PRO A 139 4.73 -21.60 -8.66
N CYS A 140 3.52 -21.47 -9.17
CA CYS A 140 2.68 -22.58 -9.59
C CYS A 140 1.95 -22.24 -10.90
N HIS A 141 1.26 -23.22 -11.48
CA HIS A 141 0.30 -22.98 -12.55
C HIS A 141 -1.05 -22.54 -11.95
N PHE A 142 -1.87 -21.89 -12.77
CA PHE A 142 -3.21 -21.52 -12.34
C PHE A 142 -4.24 -21.55 -13.47
N ALA A 143 -5.49 -21.81 -13.11
CA ALA A 143 -6.61 -21.82 -14.03
C ALA A 143 -7.78 -21.02 -13.48
N LYS A 144 -8.55 -20.39 -14.38
CA LYS A 144 -9.85 -19.80 -14.03
C LYS A 144 -10.84 -20.92 -13.73
N ALA A 145 -11.48 -20.86 -12.57
CA ALA A 145 -12.56 -21.75 -12.19
C ALA A 145 -13.87 -20.96 -12.20
N GLU A 146 -14.71 -21.25 -13.19
CA GLU A 146 -15.99 -20.61 -13.42
C GLU A 146 -16.95 -20.80 -12.24
N TYR A 147 -17.70 -19.78 -11.87
CA TYR A 147 -18.61 -19.84 -10.71
C TYR A 147 -19.64 -20.95 -10.82
N GLY A 148 -20.16 -21.25 -12.01
CA GLY A 148 -21.08 -22.37 -12.18
C GLY A 148 -20.46 -23.73 -11.82
N MET A 149 -19.15 -23.91 -12.11
CA MET A 149 -18.40 -25.10 -11.70
C MET A 149 -18.21 -25.12 -10.18
N LEU A 150 -17.80 -23.99 -9.60
CA LEU A 150 -17.54 -23.88 -8.16
C LEU A 150 -18.81 -24.03 -7.32
N GLU A 151 -19.95 -23.50 -7.77
CA GLU A 151 -21.26 -23.68 -7.13
C GLU A 151 -21.71 -25.15 -7.20
N GLY A 152 -21.47 -25.83 -8.33
CA GLY A 152 -21.71 -27.26 -8.47
C GLY A 152 -20.85 -28.08 -7.50
N LEU A 153 -19.54 -27.79 -7.43
CA LEU A 153 -18.63 -28.41 -6.49
C LEU A 153 -19.08 -28.17 -5.04
N ALA A 154 -19.33 -26.92 -4.66
CA ALA A 154 -19.78 -26.53 -3.33
C ALA A 154 -21.05 -27.28 -2.91
N ARG A 155 -22.03 -27.41 -3.81
CA ARG A 155 -23.26 -28.18 -3.58
C ARG A 155 -22.97 -29.66 -3.35
N ASN A 156 -22.10 -30.25 -4.17
CA ASN A 156 -21.76 -31.68 -4.08
C ASN A 156 -21.03 -32.02 -2.77
N ILE A 157 -20.20 -31.11 -2.26
CA ILE A 157 -19.45 -31.30 -1.00
C ILE A 157 -20.15 -30.68 0.23
N GLY A 158 -21.39 -30.20 0.09
CA GLY A 158 -22.20 -29.69 1.19
C GLY A 158 -21.81 -28.33 1.75
N VAL A 159 -21.06 -27.52 1.01
CA VAL A 159 -20.70 -26.14 1.42
C VAL A 159 -21.92 -25.23 1.39
N LYS A 160 -22.13 -24.51 2.49
CA LYS A 160 -23.22 -23.51 2.65
C LYS A 160 -22.64 -22.11 2.71
N GLY A 161 -23.42 -21.12 2.25
CA GLY A 161 -23.01 -19.71 2.29
C GLY A 161 -22.02 -19.29 1.21
N PHE A 162 -21.61 -20.19 0.31
CA PHE A 162 -20.83 -19.83 -0.87
C PHE A 162 -21.76 -19.30 -1.96
N ARG A 163 -21.70 -17.99 -2.23
CA ARG A 163 -22.58 -17.29 -3.17
C ARG A 163 -21.75 -16.39 -4.07
N PRO A 164 -20.93 -16.96 -4.96
CA PRO A 164 -19.92 -16.21 -5.70
C PRO A 164 -20.52 -15.24 -6.72
N ASN A 165 -21.79 -15.41 -7.10
CA ASN A 165 -22.53 -14.46 -7.94
C ASN A 165 -23.07 -13.24 -7.16
N GLU A 166 -23.11 -13.27 -5.82
CA GLU A 166 -23.47 -12.12 -4.98
C GLU A 166 -22.20 -11.37 -4.56
N LYS A 167 -22.33 -10.11 -4.17
CA LYS A 167 -21.24 -9.37 -3.52
C LYS A 167 -20.77 -10.16 -2.29
N GLN A 168 -19.56 -10.69 -2.36
CA GLN A 168 -19.00 -11.56 -1.34
C GLN A 168 -17.47 -11.39 -1.28
N SER A 169 -16.92 -11.12 -0.10
CA SER A 169 -15.48 -10.95 0.09
C SER A 169 -14.74 -12.29 -0.08
N ALA A 170 -13.43 -12.23 -0.33
CA ALA A 170 -12.62 -13.46 -0.36
C ALA A 170 -12.72 -14.20 0.97
N VAL A 171 -12.68 -13.47 2.09
CA VAL A 171 -12.75 -14.00 3.45
C VAL A 171 -14.07 -14.72 3.70
N GLU A 172 -15.20 -14.17 3.25
CA GLU A 172 -16.50 -14.85 3.35
C GLU A 172 -16.54 -16.17 2.57
N LYS A 173 -15.94 -16.21 1.37
CA LYS A 173 -15.83 -17.46 0.60
C LYS A 173 -14.98 -18.51 1.30
N TYR A 174 -13.82 -18.11 1.85
CA TYR A 174 -12.98 -19.01 2.66
C TYR A 174 -13.71 -19.48 3.92
N LYS A 175 -14.44 -18.62 4.63
CA LYS A 175 -15.26 -18.98 5.79
C LYS A 175 -16.37 -19.98 5.42
N ALA A 176 -17.01 -19.80 4.27
CA ALA A 176 -18.05 -20.71 3.78
C ALA A 176 -17.50 -22.13 3.54
N PHE A 177 -16.30 -22.24 2.95
CA PHE A 177 -15.64 -23.54 2.74
C PHE A 177 -14.99 -24.11 4.01
N GLY A 178 -14.60 -23.28 4.98
CA GLY A 178 -13.89 -23.72 6.18
C GLY A 178 -12.58 -24.44 5.83
N ASP A 179 -12.34 -25.59 6.46
CA ASP A 179 -11.14 -26.40 6.19
C ASP A 179 -11.09 -26.98 4.78
N LEU A 180 -12.24 -27.16 4.13
CA LEU A 180 -12.32 -27.61 2.73
C LEU A 180 -11.62 -26.61 1.78
N ALA A 181 -11.52 -25.33 2.16
CA ALA A 181 -10.84 -24.32 1.34
C ALA A 181 -9.33 -24.60 1.17
N PHE A 182 -8.73 -25.35 2.09
CA PHE A 182 -7.29 -25.62 2.13
C PHE A 182 -6.91 -27.01 1.60
N GLN A 183 -7.89 -27.81 1.19
CA GLN A 183 -7.69 -29.11 0.58
C GLN A 183 -7.32 -28.99 -0.91
N THR A 184 -6.86 -30.11 -1.47
CA THR A 184 -6.62 -30.22 -2.91
C THR A 184 -7.80 -30.90 -3.59
N TYR A 185 -8.14 -30.44 -4.78
CA TYR A 185 -9.20 -30.95 -5.64
C TYR A 185 -8.60 -31.39 -6.97
N ASP A 186 -9.09 -32.50 -7.50
CA ASP A 186 -8.82 -32.90 -8.88
C ASP A 186 -9.80 -32.19 -9.81
N CYS A 187 -9.27 -31.29 -10.63
CA CYS A 187 -10.04 -30.46 -11.54
C CYS A 187 -9.50 -30.61 -12.96
N PRO A 188 -10.31 -31.00 -13.95
CA PRO A 188 -9.89 -30.95 -15.34
C PRO A 188 -9.44 -29.54 -15.73
N VAL A 189 -8.25 -29.39 -16.31
CA VAL A 189 -7.74 -28.11 -16.80
C VAL A 189 -7.30 -28.21 -18.27
N VAL A 190 -7.66 -27.20 -19.05
CA VAL A 190 -7.04 -26.92 -20.36
C VAL A 190 -6.15 -25.70 -20.22
N LEU A 191 -4.85 -25.86 -20.47
CA LEU A 191 -3.92 -24.74 -20.55
C LEU A 191 -4.18 -23.96 -21.85
N THR A 192 -4.43 -22.66 -21.70
CA THR A 192 -4.52 -21.73 -22.83
C THR A 192 -3.16 -21.12 -23.14
N LEU A 193 -2.28 -21.03 -22.15
CA LEU A 193 -0.91 -20.57 -22.27
C LEU A 193 0.03 -21.46 -21.45
N ALA A 194 1.13 -21.87 -22.07
CA ALA A 194 2.17 -22.64 -21.40
C ALA A 194 3.10 -21.72 -20.60
N GLY A 195 3.71 -22.26 -19.54
CA GLY A 195 4.83 -21.61 -18.86
C GLY A 195 6.03 -21.43 -19.80
N GLY A 196 6.88 -20.45 -19.52
CA GLY A 196 8.07 -20.14 -20.32
C GLY A 196 7.83 -19.27 -21.56
N GLN A 197 6.57 -19.01 -21.91
CA GLN A 197 6.22 -18.11 -23.03
C GLN A 197 6.43 -16.64 -22.66
N THR A 198 6.98 -15.86 -23.59
CA THR A 198 7.09 -14.40 -23.45
C THR A 198 5.78 -13.74 -23.87
N VAL A 199 5.16 -12.99 -22.96
CA VAL A 199 3.95 -12.20 -23.22
C VAL A 199 4.17 -10.79 -22.72
N GLY A 200 3.89 -9.78 -23.56
CA GLY A 200 4.09 -8.38 -23.16
C GLY A 200 5.54 -8.03 -22.81
N GLY A 201 6.53 -8.70 -23.42
CA GLY A 201 7.96 -8.48 -23.14
C GLY A 201 8.47 -9.14 -21.86
N VAL A 202 7.64 -9.91 -21.15
CA VAL A 202 8.02 -10.60 -19.91
C VAL A 202 7.88 -12.10 -20.09
N LYS A 203 8.90 -12.86 -19.69
CA LYS A 203 8.85 -14.34 -19.70
C LYS A 203 7.99 -14.81 -18.54
N ARG A 204 6.87 -15.46 -18.84
CA ARG A 204 5.98 -16.03 -17.83
C ARG A 204 6.58 -17.31 -17.28
N ILE A 205 6.34 -17.57 -16.00
CA ILE A 205 6.72 -18.83 -15.34
C ILE A 205 5.47 -19.72 -15.23
N SER A 206 4.35 -19.15 -14.81
CA SER A 206 3.08 -19.85 -14.68
C SER A 206 2.41 -20.11 -16.02
N GLY A 207 2.10 -21.38 -16.26
CA GLY A 207 1.03 -21.77 -17.20
C GLY A 207 -0.34 -21.27 -16.72
N TYR A 208 -1.17 -20.88 -17.67
CA TYR A 208 -2.50 -20.32 -17.45
C TYR A 208 -3.55 -21.09 -18.24
N GLY A 209 -4.71 -21.35 -17.64
CA GLY A 209 -5.77 -22.12 -18.28
C GLY A 209 -7.17 -21.87 -17.74
N VAL A 210 -8.07 -22.78 -18.10
CA VAL A 210 -9.47 -22.80 -17.66
C VAL A 210 -9.79 -24.16 -17.06
N ALA A 211 -10.40 -24.17 -15.88
CA ALA A 211 -10.82 -25.37 -15.17
C ALA A 211 -12.22 -25.82 -15.62
N GLY A 212 -12.49 -27.11 -15.52
CA GLY A 212 -13.76 -27.76 -15.88
C GLY A 212 -13.72 -28.58 -17.18
N ARG A 213 -12.61 -28.56 -17.92
CA ARG A 213 -12.38 -29.37 -19.14
C ARG A 213 -10.91 -29.80 -19.20
N GLY A 214 -10.59 -30.82 -19.98
CA GLY A 214 -9.19 -31.24 -20.21
C GLY A 214 -8.70 -32.31 -19.23
N GLN A 215 -7.40 -32.33 -18.97
CA GLN A 215 -6.79 -33.36 -18.11
C GLN A 215 -6.92 -32.97 -16.63
N PRO A 216 -7.27 -33.91 -15.74
CA PRO A 216 -7.32 -33.65 -14.30
C PRO A 216 -5.98 -33.12 -13.77
N GLN A 217 -6.05 -31.99 -13.07
CA GLN A 217 -4.93 -31.40 -12.34
C GLN A 217 -5.31 -31.33 -10.86
N ARG A 218 -4.40 -31.76 -10.00
CA ARG A 218 -4.57 -31.68 -8.56
C ARG A 218 -4.11 -30.31 -8.06
N GLY A 219 -5.02 -29.54 -7.48
CA GLY A 219 -4.73 -28.16 -7.06
C GLY A 219 -5.59 -27.65 -5.91
N ARG A 220 -5.29 -26.46 -5.41
CA ARG A 220 -6.07 -25.80 -4.35
C ARG A 220 -6.91 -24.67 -4.93
N LEU A 221 -8.16 -24.54 -4.49
CA LEU A 221 -9.01 -23.42 -4.83
C LEU A 221 -8.50 -22.14 -4.18
N VAL A 222 -8.48 -21.05 -4.94
CA VAL A 222 -8.05 -19.72 -4.50
C VAL A 222 -9.20 -18.75 -4.76
N PHE A 223 -9.87 -18.35 -3.67
CA PHE A 223 -10.99 -17.43 -3.72
C PHE A 223 -10.52 -15.97 -3.66
N THR A 224 -11.13 -15.12 -4.48
CA THR A 224 -10.89 -13.67 -4.49
C THR A 224 -12.23 -12.93 -4.41
N GLY A 225 -12.23 -11.67 -3.95
CA GLY A 225 -13.46 -10.91 -3.72
C GLY A 225 -14.36 -10.75 -4.95
N GLN A 226 -15.67 -10.76 -4.74
CA GLN A 226 -16.69 -10.39 -5.70
C GLN A 226 -17.25 -9.02 -5.30
N PRO A 227 -16.87 -7.92 -5.99
CA PRO A 227 -17.22 -6.57 -5.55
C PRO A 227 -18.68 -6.19 -5.81
N GLN A 228 -19.38 -6.94 -6.67
CA GLN A 228 -20.71 -6.61 -7.18
C GLN A 228 -21.53 -7.88 -7.46
N ASP A 229 -22.85 -7.77 -7.31
CA ASP A 229 -23.77 -8.82 -7.72
C ASP A 229 -23.71 -9.03 -9.24
N ARG A 230 -23.83 -10.29 -9.64
CA ARG A 230 -23.87 -10.74 -11.02
C ARG A 230 -25.17 -11.48 -11.27
N ARG A 231 -25.91 -11.04 -12.29
CA ARG A 231 -27.10 -11.73 -12.79
C ARG A 231 -26.75 -12.66 -13.95
N ALA A 232 -27.59 -13.67 -14.16
CA ALA A 232 -27.44 -14.56 -15.31
C ALA A 232 -27.47 -13.76 -16.63
N GLY A 233 -26.54 -14.07 -17.54
CA GLY A 233 -26.37 -13.37 -18.83
C GLY A 233 -25.42 -12.17 -18.81
N GLU A 234 -24.97 -11.70 -17.64
CA GLU A 234 -23.97 -10.63 -17.57
C GLU A 234 -22.56 -11.18 -17.83
N THR A 235 -21.94 -10.72 -18.93
CA THR A 235 -20.61 -11.16 -19.40
C THR A 235 -19.46 -10.25 -18.97
N ARG A 236 -19.76 -8.98 -18.64
CA ARG A 236 -18.74 -7.98 -18.24
C ARG A 236 -18.34 -8.06 -16.76
N LYS A 237 -19.13 -8.74 -15.93
CA LYS A 237 -18.83 -8.88 -14.50
C LYS A 237 -17.94 -10.09 -14.24
N LYS A 238 -17.13 -10.01 -13.19
CA LYS A 238 -16.31 -11.13 -12.72
C LYS A 238 -17.20 -12.35 -12.44
N HIS A 239 -16.76 -13.51 -12.92
CA HIS A 239 -17.54 -14.76 -12.91
C HIS A 239 -16.68 -16.02 -12.62
N HIS A 240 -15.47 -15.83 -12.12
CA HIS A 240 -14.54 -16.93 -11.81
C HIS A 240 -13.71 -16.61 -10.56
N ASP A 241 -13.26 -17.66 -9.89
CA ASP A 241 -12.11 -17.64 -8.99
C ASP A 241 -11.01 -18.52 -9.61
N PHE A 242 -10.08 -19.06 -8.83
CA PHE A 242 -8.90 -19.72 -9.38
C PHE A 242 -8.65 -21.09 -8.77
N LEU A 243 -7.98 -21.94 -9.53
CA LEU A 243 -7.33 -23.16 -9.07
C LEU A 243 -5.82 -22.98 -9.25
N PHE A 244 -5.05 -23.12 -8.17
CA PHE A 244 -3.59 -23.14 -8.22
C PHE A 244 -3.11 -24.60 -8.18
N PHE A 245 -2.25 -25.01 -9.11
CA PHE A 245 -1.84 -26.41 -9.27
C PHE A 245 -0.41 -26.53 -9.80
N GLY A 246 0.22 -27.67 -9.51
CA GLY A 246 1.61 -27.95 -9.89
C GLY A 246 2.63 -26.96 -9.32
N GLU A 247 3.88 -27.17 -9.69
CA GLU A 247 4.99 -26.27 -9.41
C GLU A 247 5.47 -25.66 -10.73
N ALA A 248 5.94 -24.42 -10.69
CA ALA A 248 6.40 -23.73 -11.88
C ALA A 248 7.71 -22.96 -11.58
N GLY A 249 8.84 -23.46 -12.07
CA GLY A 249 10.13 -22.79 -11.90
C GLY A 249 10.61 -22.72 -10.44
N GLU A 250 11.64 -21.90 -10.22
CA GLU A 250 12.32 -21.77 -8.93
C GLU A 250 11.63 -20.75 -7.99
N PRO A 251 11.79 -20.90 -6.66
CA PRO A 251 11.33 -19.90 -5.69
C PRO A 251 11.92 -18.50 -5.94
N ILE A 252 11.08 -17.48 -5.81
CA ILE A 252 11.46 -16.09 -6.03
C ILE A 252 11.53 -15.36 -4.69
N THR A 253 12.69 -14.80 -4.37
CA THR A 253 12.89 -14.05 -3.12
C THR A 253 12.10 -12.74 -3.16
N VAL A 254 11.42 -12.41 -2.06
CA VAL A 254 10.76 -11.12 -1.84
C VAL A 254 11.70 -10.22 -1.06
N SER A 255 12.03 -9.04 -1.60
CA SER A 255 12.89 -8.08 -0.90
C SER A 255 12.17 -7.41 0.29
N PRO A 256 12.91 -6.87 1.27
CA PRO A 256 12.31 -6.12 2.38
C PRO A 256 11.40 -4.98 1.91
N GLN A 257 11.81 -4.20 0.90
CA GLN A 257 10.99 -3.13 0.34
C GLN A 257 9.69 -3.66 -0.30
N GLN A 258 9.77 -4.78 -1.02
CA GLN A 258 8.58 -5.38 -1.65
C GLN A 258 7.59 -5.92 -0.63
N ARG A 259 8.10 -6.44 0.49
CA ARG A 259 7.29 -6.83 1.64
C ARG A 259 6.62 -5.62 2.29
N GLU A 260 7.38 -4.54 2.53
CA GLU A 260 6.85 -3.30 3.10
C GLU A 260 5.76 -2.68 2.21
N ASP A 261 6.02 -2.57 0.89
CA ASP A 261 5.05 -2.07 -0.09
C ASP A 261 3.78 -2.94 -0.07
N PHE A 262 3.92 -4.28 -0.04
CA PHE A 262 2.78 -5.19 0.05
C PHE A 262 1.98 -5.00 1.35
N GLU A 263 2.66 -4.97 2.50
CA GLU A 263 2.02 -4.82 3.81
C GLU A 263 1.31 -3.47 3.92
N PHE A 264 1.91 -2.38 3.44
CA PHE A 264 1.30 -1.05 3.43
C PHE A 264 0.03 -1.01 2.58
N ILE A 265 0.09 -1.55 1.36
CA ILE A 265 -1.06 -1.61 0.43
C ILE A 265 -2.24 -2.39 1.03
N HIS A 266 -1.96 -3.35 1.92
CA HIS A 266 -2.96 -4.18 2.58
C HIS A 266 -3.25 -3.76 4.03
N ARG A 267 -2.95 -2.52 4.44
CA ARG A 267 -3.46 -1.94 5.70
C ARG A 267 -4.93 -1.56 5.60
N ALA A 268 -5.62 -1.54 6.74
CA ALA A 268 -7.00 -1.05 6.82
C ALA A 268 -7.08 0.42 6.36
N ASP A 269 -8.17 0.83 5.71
CA ASP A 269 -8.29 2.20 5.17
C ASP A 269 -8.20 3.28 6.27
N ARG A 270 -8.66 2.97 7.50
CA ARG A 270 -8.51 3.86 8.67
C ARG A 270 -7.06 3.95 9.18
N ALA A 271 -6.24 2.97 8.82
CA ALA A 271 -4.84 2.84 9.19
C ALA A 271 -3.88 3.45 8.14
N GLN A 272 -4.39 3.87 6.98
CA GLN A 272 -3.58 4.64 6.02
C GLN A 272 -3.39 6.11 6.49
N HIS A 273 -4.24 6.58 7.41
CA HIS A 273 -4.20 7.95 7.97
C HIS A 273 -3.82 8.01 9.46
N ARG A 274 -3.50 6.87 10.07
CA ARG A 274 -3.09 6.76 11.49
C ARG A 274 -1.85 5.86 11.54
N ASP A 275 -0.98 6.05 12.52
CA ASP A 275 0.22 5.22 12.73
C ASP A 275 -0.08 3.74 13.07
N THR A 276 -1.35 3.34 13.03
CA THR A 276 -1.77 1.95 13.19
C THR A 276 -1.28 1.08 12.02
N VAL A 277 -0.68 -0.06 12.34
CA VAL A 277 -0.16 -1.04 11.36
C VAL A 277 -1.20 -2.14 11.07
N GLU A 278 -2.48 -1.87 11.33
CA GLU A 278 -3.51 -2.91 11.27
C GLU A 278 -3.77 -3.37 9.82
N PRO A 279 -3.75 -4.69 9.57
CA PRO A 279 -4.03 -5.24 8.25
C PRO A 279 -5.52 -5.08 7.90
N ASN A 280 -5.82 -5.00 6.60
CA ASN A 280 -7.19 -5.08 6.10
C ASN A 280 -7.77 -6.49 6.34
N GLU A 281 -9.06 -6.68 6.07
CA GLU A 281 -9.76 -7.94 6.36
C GLU A 281 -9.10 -9.15 5.67
N GLU A 282 -8.73 -9.03 4.40
CA GLU A 282 -8.14 -10.12 3.61
C GLU A 282 -6.74 -10.50 4.11
N TRP A 283 -5.89 -9.50 4.36
CA TRP A 283 -4.55 -9.76 4.87
C TRP A 283 -4.56 -10.23 6.32
N GLY A 284 -5.43 -9.66 7.15
CA GLY A 284 -5.64 -10.10 8.53
C GLY A 284 -6.17 -11.54 8.61
N PHE A 285 -7.00 -11.97 7.65
CA PHE A 285 -7.39 -13.37 7.52
C PHE A 285 -6.19 -14.26 7.22
N TRP A 286 -5.37 -13.91 6.23
CA TRP A 286 -4.20 -14.71 5.87
C TRP A 286 -3.15 -14.75 6.97
N LEU A 287 -2.86 -13.64 7.64
CA LEU A 287 -1.95 -13.63 8.80
C LEU A 287 -2.38 -14.62 9.90
N LYS A 288 -3.68 -14.78 10.12
CA LYS A 288 -4.22 -15.79 11.06
C LYS A 288 -4.12 -17.22 10.53
N GLN A 289 -4.32 -17.43 9.23
CA GLN A 289 -4.27 -18.77 8.63
C GLN A 289 -2.84 -19.25 8.37
N TRP A 290 -1.91 -18.35 8.05
CA TRP A 290 -0.57 -18.66 7.56
C TRP A 290 0.20 -19.63 8.47
N PRO A 291 0.22 -19.49 9.81
CA PRO A 291 0.90 -20.46 10.68
C PRO A 291 0.35 -21.89 10.56
N ARG A 292 -0.95 -22.02 10.28
CA ARG A 292 -1.64 -23.32 10.15
C ARG A 292 -1.47 -23.93 8.76
N VAL A 293 -1.54 -23.11 7.71
CA VAL A 293 -1.57 -23.60 6.31
C VAL A 293 -0.21 -23.55 5.62
N GLY A 294 0.79 -22.92 6.25
CA GLY A 294 2.18 -22.79 5.79
C GLY A 294 2.41 -21.79 4.64
N ARG A 295 1.37 -21.48 3.86
CA ARG A 295 1.50 -20.68 2.64
C ARG A 295 0.25 -19.88 2.27
N VAL A 296 0.45 -18.72 1.64
CA VAL A 296 -0.61 -17.79 1.22
C VAL A 296 -0.64 -17.73 -0.32
N PRO A 297 -1.81 -17.89 -0.98
CA PRO A 297 -1.90 -17.74 -2.43
C PRO A 297 -1.70 -16.29 -2.83
N VAL A 298 -0.81 -16.05 -3.79
CA VAL A 298 -0.54 -14.73 -4.35
C VAL A 298 -0.49 -14.78 -5.87
N PHE A 299 -0.84 -13.67 -6.50
CA PHE A 299 -0.52 -13.37 -7.89
C PHE A 299 0.66 -12.43 -7.93
N PHE A 300 1.52 -12.56 -8.93
CA PHE A 300 2.70 -11.71 -9.01
C PHE A 300 3.09 -11.36 -10.45
N LEU A 301 3.73 -10.21 -10.60
CA LEU A 301 4.30 -9.73 -11.85
C LEU A 301 5.82 -9.87 -11.79
N LEU A 302 6.41 -10.15 -12.95
CA LEU A 302 7.86 -10.21 -13.12
C LEU A 302 8.34 -8.99 -13.90
N LYS A 303 9.59 -8.62 -13.65
CA LYS A 303 10.38 -7.73 -14.49
C LYS A 303 10.89 -8.50 -15.72
N PRO A 304 11.33 -7.81 -16.79
CA PRO A 304 11.91 -8.47 -17.98
C PRO A 304 13.12 -9.35 -17.67
N ASP A 305 13.88 -9.05 -16.62
CA ASP A 305 15.04 -9.82 -16.14
C ASP A 305 14.65 -11.06 -15.30
N GLY A 306 13.36 -11.30 -15.07
CA GLY A 306 12.84 -12.39 -14.27
C GLY A 306 12.74 -12.10 -12.76
N GLY A 307 13.18 -10.92 -12.30
CA GLY A 307 13.03 -10.51 -10.92
C GLY A 307 11.57 -10.22 -10.55
N LEU A 308 11.22 -10.36 -9.26
CA LEU A 308 9.90 -9.98 -8.75
C LEU A 308 9.67 -8.48 -8.99
N ARG A 309 8.52 -8.13 -9.58
CA ARG A 309 8.09 -6.73 -9.73
C ARG A 309 7.15 -6.32 -8.61
N ALA A 310 6.02 -7.02 -8.49
CA ALA A 310 4.97 -6.74 -7.52
C ALA A 310 4.10 -7.99 -7.31
N PHE A 311 3.38 -8.08 -6.20
CA PHE A 311 2.49 -9.21 -5.92
C PHE A 311 1.29 -8.78 -5.05
N GLY A 312 0.23 -9.60 -5.03
CA GLY A 312 -1.01 -9.31 -4.34
C GLY A 312 -1.92 -10.52 -4.15
N LEU A 313 -2.95 -10.37 -3.30
CA LEU A 313 -3.88 -11.45 -2.93
C LEU A 313 -4.96 -11.75 -3.98
N ALA A 314 -5.09 -10.93 -5.02
CA ALA A 314 -6.02 -11.10 -6.12
C ALA A 314 -5.33 -10.82 -7.46
N MET A 315 -5.84 -11.39 -8.56
CA MET A 315 -5.24 -11.22 -9.89
C MET A 315 -5.09 -9.76 -10.33
N MET A 316 -6.06 -8.91 -9.97
CA MET A 316 -6.06 -7.47 -10.28
C MET A 316 -5.76 -6.67 -9.00
N PHE A 317 -4.56 -6.90 -8.44
CA PHE A 317 -4.08 -6.28 -7.20
C PHE A 317 -3.60 -4.83 -7.40
N LYS A 318 -3.56 -4.03 -6.33
CA LYS A 318 -3.02 -2.66 -6.37
C LYS A 318 -1.51 -2.69 -6.63
N LEU A 319 -0.99 -1.84 -7.51
CA LEU A 319 0.44 -1.65 -7.73
C LEU A 319 0.96 -0.55 -6.80
N ALA A 320 2.15 -0.71 -6.24
CA ALA A 320 2.85 0.39 -5.60
C ALA A 320 3.33 1.38 -6.68
N TYR A 321 3.31 2.68 -6.40
CA TYR A 321 3.99 3.66 -7.24
C TYR A 321 5.50 3.40 -7.28
N ASP A 322 6.15 3.74 -8.40
CA ASP A 322 7.61 3.60 -8.54
C ASP A 322 8.34 4.57 -7.57
N GLN A 323 7.76 5.75 -7.37
CA GLN A 323 8.25 6.79 -6.47
C GLN A 323 7.58 6.70 -5.10
N THR A 324 8.37 6.91 -4.05
CA THR A 324 7.90 7.16 -2.69
C THR A 324 7.33 8.59 -2.59
N THR A 325 6.58 8.89 -1.53
CA THR A 325 6.20 10.27 -1.20
C THR A 325 7.41 11.18 -0.99
N GLY A 326 8.52 10.65 -0.46
CA GLY A 326 9.77 11.38 -0.33
C GLY A 326 10.37 11.75 -1.68
N ASP A 327 10.43 10.80 -2.62
CA ASP A 327 10.90 11.07 -3.99
C ASP A 327 10.05 12.16 -4.66
N ALA A 328 8.74 12.18 -4.41
CA ALA A 328 7.84 13.20 -4.95
C ALA A 328 8.08 14.58 -4.32
N VAL A 329 8.27 14.64 -2.99
CA VAL A 329 8.61 15.90 -2.28
C VAL A 329 9.97 16.41 -2.73
N GLU A 330 10.99 15.55 -2.73
CA GLU A 330 12.33 15.89 -3.19
C GLU A 330 12.31 16.34 -4.65
N GLY A 331 11.65 15.61 -5.54
CA GLY A 331 11.53 15.99 -6.94
C GLY A 331 10.86 17.35 -7.15
N ALA A 332 9.82 17.66 -6.36
CA ALA A 332 9.15 18.94 -6.42
C ALA A 332 9.97 20.10 -5.79
N GLN A 333 10.86 19.79 -4.85
CA GLN A 333 11.70 20.78 -4.14
C GLN A 333 13.16 20.81 -4.62
N ALA A 334 13.57 19.93 -5.55
CA ALA A 334 14.95 19.76 -5.99
C ALA A 334 15.58 21.04 -6.60
N GLY A 335 14.76 21.93 -7.16
CA GLY A 335 15.19 23.23 -7.69
C GLY A 335 15.22 24.35 -6.64
N LEU A 336 14.57 24.16 -5.50
CA LEU A 336 14.38 25.18 -4.45
C LEU A 336 15.48 25.10 -3.38
N ALA A 337 16.17 23.97 -3.30
CA ALA A 337 17.40 23.79 -2.52
C ALA A 337 18.65 24.39 -3.22
N GLY A 338 18.46 25.26 -4.21
CA GLY A 338 19.52 25.87 -5.04
C GLY A 338 20.57 26.69 -4.27
N ALA A 339 20.38 26.95 -2.97
CA ALA A 339 21.38 27.59 -2.12
C ALA A 339 22.25 26.60 -1.29
N SER A 340 21.98 25.29 -1.33
CA SER A 340 22.72 24.28 -0.54
C SER A 340 23.87 23.61 -1.30
N ARG A 341 24.13 23.96 -2.57
CA ARG A 341 25.18 23.32 -3.39
C ARG A 341 26.55 24.01 -3.36
N THR A 342 26.67 25.16 -2.70
CA THR A 342 27.98 25.72 -2.35
C THR A 342 28.46 25.05 -1.06
N ALA A 343 29.51 24.22 -1.21
CA ALA A 343 30.36 23.71 -0.14
C ALA A 343 29.79 22.67 0.85
N GLY A 344 29.47 21.44 0.39
CA GLY A 344 29.52 20.25 1.25
C GLY A 344 28.57 20.17 2.47
N VAL A 345 27.66 21.13 2.65
CA VAL A 345 26.66 21.13 3.73
C VAL A 345 25.50 20.20 3.35
N ARG A 346 25.27 19.15 4.15
CA ARG A 346 24.22 18.14 3.90
C ARG A 346 22.79 18.67 4.11
N HIS A 347 22.59 19.72 4.91
CA HIS A 347 21.28 20.32 5.19
C HIS A 347 21.44 21.77 5.63
N TRP A 348 20.83 22.71 4.91
CA TRP A 348 20.70 24.12 5.32
C TRP A 348 19.33 24.34 5.95
N PRO A 349 19.19 24.82 7.20
CA PRO A 349 17.87 24.95 7.81
C PRO A 349 16.99 25.99 7.10
N ASP A 350 15.69 25.72 6.98
CA ASP A 350 14.74 26.77 6.59
C ASP A 350 14.46 27.75 7.74
N LEU A 351 13.68 28.82 7.49
CA LEU A 351 13.39 29.83 8.50
C LEU A 351 12.75 29.26 9.77
N ALA A 352 11.80 28.33 9.63
CA ALA A 352 11.13 27.74 10.78
C ALA A 352 12.07 26.80 11.56
N GLU A 353 12.86 26.00 10.84
CA GLU A 353 13.89 25.15 11.45
C GLU A 353 14.96 25.96 12.18
N ALA A 354 15.39 27.09 11.62
CA ALA A 354 16.37 27.97 12.25
C ALA A 354 15.80 28.63 13.53
N MET A 355 14.54 29.08 13.50
CA MET A 355 13.88 29.74 14.63
C MET A 355 13.42 28.80 15.74
N PHE A 356 13.01 27.57 15.40
CA PHE A 356 12.38 26.64 16.35
C PHE A 356 13.14 25.34 16.54
N GLY A 357 14.27 25.16 15.85
CA GLY A 357 15.10 23.95 15.91
C GLY A 357 14.61 22.86 14.97
N TYR A 358 15.49 21.89 14.70
CA TYR A 358 15.22 20.72 13.85
C TYR A 358 15.96 19.49 14.39
N VAL A 359 15.45 18.31 14.09
CA VAL A 359 16.12 17.03 14.40
C VAL A 359 16.76 16.53 13.12
N ARG A 360 18.06 16.21 13.16
CA ARG A 360 18.72 15.53 12.04
C ARG A 360 18.21 14.09 12.00
N GLY A 361 17.36 13.79 11.03
CA GLY A 361 16.90 12.43 10.72
C GLY A 361 18.00 11.56 10.13
#